data_AF-A0A0Q8HSD1-F1
#
_entry.id   AF-A0A0Q8HSD1-F1
#
_cell.length_a   1.000
_cell.length_b   1.000
_cell.length_c   1.000
_cell.angle_alpha   90.00
_cell.angle_beta   90.00
_cell.angle_gamma   90.00
#
_symmetry.space_group_name_H-M   'P 1'
#
loop_
_entity.id
_entity.type
_entity.pdbx_description
1 polymer ?
#
loop_
_entity_poly.entity_id
_entity_poly.type
_entity_poly.pdbx_seq_one_letter_code
_entity_poly.pdbx_strand_id
1 'polypeptide(L)'
;MAYDYEQLDSLLDDAAREAAFADLTRREGWDYDAGKDYVVKTENYGESSSVQTVYFDGRATLGGYNIGATSPTEPFPSLAEEYAGMVSGWRSKLDQTVSGWDGVPKPTVLDDARTQCLLGVQKLAGGTGNGGAQFGNPDLEAIGYIRKFIPSPDQAGQTISAFYTNYGPERLETVLDGHCEAVAALGVAITGTQKLFETCREDVANLVGNVKEAFKQTRKDYSNLQTIQTVLTVVQATAGVLGVFIGPGVGTAAIGGLSAGTSFLSTALGLLPKPTEAKLPYSGSSPNDVYNDFKKAFSTLEEKAKAQDDGLDAMLENMLAAVVNPVNRLNFHVHPGEDEAAIGDTIDVKYQTLEHIGYESMPTVARAFLQAADQVEASNQINAWIRTGIVGAGTYGCYFAWRDLAYQLTPLLNDTGAEVVRAGESLAEAAGYLRDSDGWAKDKLGANYKELEGAELGWQDPYVPPPPPPRPHGGPQPY
;
A
#
# COMPACT_ATOMS: atom_id res chain seq x y z
N MET A 1 1.92 -23.36 -18.69
CA MET A 1 3.25 -22.87 -19.09
C MET A 1 3.28 -21.39 -18.76
N ALA A 2 4.39 -20.84 -18.27
CA ALA A 2 4.54 -19.40 -18.08
C ALA A 2 5.13 -18.82 -19.38
N TYR A 3 4.41 -17.89 -20.00
CA TYR A 3 4.87 -17.19 -21.20
C TYR A 3 5.48 -15.84 -20.82
N ASP A 4 6.44 -15.36 -21.60
CA ASP A 4 7.14 -14.09 -21.35
C ASP A 4 6.49 -12.95 -22.15
N TYR A 5 6.12 -11.88 -21.45
CA TYR A 5 5.57 -10.67 -22.05
C TYR A 5 6.57 -9.97 -22.97
N GLU A 6 7.88 -10.05 -22.70
CA GLU A 6 8.91 -9.48 -23.59
C GLU A 6 8.98 -10.23 -24.95
N GLN A 7 8.33 -11.40 -25.06
CA GLN A 7 8.22 -12.18 -26.29
C GLN A 7 6.84 -12.04 -26.96
N LEU A 8 6.01 -11.08 -26.54
CA LEU A 8 4.63 -10.94 -26.98
C LEU A 8 4.48 -10.90 -28.51
N ASP A 9 5.33 -10.13 -29.20
CA ASP A 9 5.31 -10.03 -30.66
C ASP A 9 5.55 -11.38 -31.35
N SER A 10 6.58 -12.12 -30.90
CA SER A 10 6.87 -13.47 -31.40
C SER A 10 5.74 -14.46 -31.07
N LEU A 11 5.13 -14.36 -29.89
CA LEU A 11 4.02 -15.21 -29.50
C LEU A 11 2.79 -14.97 -30.39
N LEU A 12 2.54 -13.72 -30.77
CA LEU A 12 1.46 -13.37 -31.68
C LEU A 12 1.73 -13.84 -33.10
N ASP A 13 2.97 -13.74 -33.59
CA ASP A 13 3.39 -14.31 -34.87
C ASP A 13 3.16 -15.82 -34.92
N ASP A 14 3.57 -16.54 -33.87
CA ASP A 14 3.36 -17.98 -33.76
C ASP A 14 1.87 -18.33 -33.68
N ALA A 15 1.09 -17.60 -32.89
CA ALA A 15 -0.36 -17.78 -32.79
C ALA A 15 -1.06 -17.55 -34.14
N ALA A 16 -0.64 -16.54 -34.90
CA ALA A 16 -1.18 -16.25 -36.22
C ALA A 16 -0.88 -17.37 -37.24
N ARG A 17 0.33 -17.94 -37.19
CA ARG A 17 0.71 -19.10 -38.03
C ARG A 17 -0.11 -20.33 -37.68
N GLU A 18 -0.30 -20.61 -36.39
CA GLU A 18 -1.16 -21.70 -35.91
C GLU A 18 -2.61 -21.55 -36.36
N ALA A 19 -3.17 -20.34 -36.25
CA ALA A 19 -4.54 -20.07 -36.70
C ALA A 19 -4.70 -20.24 -38.22
N ALA A 20 -3.77 -19.68 -39.01
CA ALA A 20 -3.79 -19.81 -40.47
C ALA A 20 -3.64 -21.26 -40.93
N PHE A 21 -2.75 -22.02 -40.27
CA PHE A 21 -2.55 -23.43 -40.58
C PHE A 21 -3.79 -24.25 -40.21
N ALA A 22 -4.38 -24.01 -39.04
CA ALA A 22 -5.62 -24.65 -38.62
C ALA A 22 -6.79 -24.36 -39.58
N ASP A 23 -6.94 -23.11 -40.04
CA ASP A 23 -7.93 -22.77 -41.08
C ASP A 23 -7.68 -23.57 -42.37
N LEU A 24 -6.43 -23.68 -42.81
CA LEU A 24 -6.06 -24.40 -44.02
C LEU A 24 -6.36 -25.91 -43.91
N THR A 25 -6.11 -26.54 -42.74
CA THR A 25 -6.47 -27.95 -42.50
C THR A 25 -7.96 -28.23 -42.67
N ARG A 26 -8.82 -27.22 -42.50
CA ARG A 26 -10.29 -27.35 -42.52
C ARG A 26 -10.92 -26.93 -43.84
N ARG A 27 -10.15 -26.36 -44.77
CA ARG A 27 -10.65 -26.02 -46.09
C ARG A 27 -10.99 -27.28 -46.87
N GLU A 28 -12.08 -27.22 -47.63
CA GLU A 28 -12.50 -28.34 -48.48
C GLU A 28 -11.40 -28.69 -49.49
N GLY A 29 -11.14 -30.00 -49.65
CA GLY A 29 -10.09 -30.53 -50.50
C GLY A 29 -8.68 -30.54 -49.89
N TRP A 30 -8.50 -30.00 -48.69
CA TRP A 30 -7.22 -30.10 -47.95
C TRP A 30 -7.26 -31.23 -46.92
N ASP A 31 -6.18 -32.00 -46.90
CA ASP A 31 -5.92 -33.07 -45.94
C ASP A 31 -4.66 -32.76 -45.13
N TYR A 32 -4.72 -33.05 -43.83
CA TYR A 32 -3.63 -32.77 -42.90
C TYR A 32 -2.84 -34.05 -42.63
N ASP A 33 -1.51 -33.99 -42.80
CA ASP A 33 -0.61 -35.07 -42.41
C ASP A 33 0.05 -34.71 -41.07
N ALA A 34 -0.55 -35.20 -39.98
CA ALA A 34 -0.09 -34.95 -38.61
C ALA A 34 1.34 -35.46 -38.34
N GLY A 35 1.86 -36.40 -39.13
CA GLY A 35 3.21 -36.94 -38.96
C GLY A 35 4.31 -36.04 -39.52
N LYS A 36 3.97 -35.08 -40.37
CA LYS A 36 4.93 -34.27 -41.14
C LYS A 36 4.65 -32.76 -41.13
N ASP A 37 3.64 -32.30 -40.37
CA ASP A 37 3.26 -30.89 -40.22
C ASP A 37 3.09 -30.14 -41.56
N TYR A 38 2.43 -30.80 -42.52
CA TYR A 38 1.96 -30.16 -43.74
C TYR A 38 0.50 -30.47 -44.02
N VAL A 39 -0.11 -29.63 -44.85
CA VAL A 39 -1.41 -29.85 -45.46
C VAL A 39 -1.24 -30.05 -46.95
N VAL A 40 -2.02 -30.97 -47.50
CA VAL A 40 -1.95 -31.37 -48.90
C VAL A 40 -3.32 -31.26 -49.55
N LYS A 41 -3.36 -30.73 -50.77
CA LYS A 41 -4.53 -30.74 -51.63
C LYS A 41 -4.20 -31.53 -52.89
N THR A 42 -5.01 -32.54 -53.17
CA THR A 42 -4.87 -33.35 -54.39
C THR A 42 -6.00 -33.04 -55.34
N GLU A 43 -5.69 -32.55 -56.54
CA GLU A 43 -6.68 -32.30 -57.59
C GLU A 43 -6.47 -33.28 -58.74
N ASN A 44 -7.53 -34.04 -59.07
CA ASN A 44 -7.47 -35.07 -60.10
C ASN A 44 -7.97 -34.54 -61.45
N TYR A 45 -7.17 -34.74 -62.49
CA TYR A 45 -7.44 -34.37 -63.88
C TYR A 45 -7.32 -35.62 -64.79
N GLY A 46 -8.26 -36.56 -64.63
CA GLY A 46 -8.25 -37.83 -65.39
C GLY A 46 -7.12 -38.76 -64.94
N GLU A 47 -6.15 -39.02 -65.82
CA GLU A 47 -4.97 -39.88 -65.54
C GLU A 47 -3.82 -39.16 -64.82
N SER A 48 -4.00 -37.86 -64.55
CA SER A 48 -3.01 -37.01 -63.90
C SER A 48 -3.58 -36.38 -62.63
N SER A 49 -2.74 -36.10 -61.63
CA SER A 49 -3.13 -35.29 -60.48
C SER A 49 -2.09 -34.24 -60.14
N SER A 50 -2.56 -33.11 -59.60
CA SER A 50 -1.71 -32.10 -58.97
C SER A 50 -1.75 -32.31 -57.46
N VAL A 51 -0.59 -32.19 -56.81
CA VAL A 51 -0.43 -32.28 -55.37
C VAL A 51 0.17 -30.96 -54.89
N GLN A 52 -0.65 -30.17 -54.23
CA GLN A 52 -0.24 -28.92 -53.60
C GLN A 52 0.06 -29.21 -52.13
N THR A 53 1.20 -28.75 -51.62
CA THR A 53 1.59 -28.96 -50.22
C THR A 53 1.97 -27.62 -49.60
N VAL A 54 1.45 -27.34 -48.40
CA VAL A 54 1.85 -26.20 -47.56
C VAL A 54 2.40 -26.73 -46.24
N TYR A 55 3.63 -26.37 -45.94
CA TYR A 55 4.29 -26.68 -44.68
C TYR A 55 4.00 -25.58 -43.66
N PHE A 56 4.02 -25.94 -42.37
CA PHE A 56 3.81 -24.98 -41.28
C PHE A 56 4.79 -23.79 -41.29
N ASP A 57 6.01 -23.98 -41.80
CA ASP A 57 7.03 -22.93 -41.94
C ASP A 57 6.76 -21.94 -43.09
N GLY A 58 5.63 -22.11 -43.79
CA GLY A 58 5.20 -21.26 -44.90
C GLY A 58 5.79 -21.65 -46.26
N ARG A 59 6.61 -22.70 -46.33
CA ARG A 59 7.02 -23.25 -47.64
C ARG A 59 5.81 -23.90 -48.31
N ALA A 60 5.68 -23.68 -49.61
CA ALA A 60 4.68 -24.34 -50.43
C ALA A 60 5.31 -24.98 -51.66
N THR A 61 4.84 -26.16 -52.03
CA THR A 61 5.33 -26.91 -53.19
C THR A 61 4.19 -27.42 -54.05
N LEU A 62 4.46 -27.57 -55.34
CA LEU A 62 3.58 -28.20 -56.31
C LEU A 62 4.28 -29.44 -56.87
N GLY A 63 3.65 -30.59 -56.73
CA GLY A 63 4.03 -31.84 -57.36
C GLY A 63 3.00 -32.27 -58.40
N GLY A 64 3.46 -32.95 -59.45
CA GLY A 64 2.60 -33.65 -60.39
C GLY A 64 2.71 -35.16 -60.18
N TYR A 65 1.58 -35.86 -60.22
CA TYR A 65 1.57 -37.31 -60.36
C TYR A 65 1.09 -37.66 -61.77
N ASN A 66 1.99 -38.21 -62.57
CA ASN A 66 1.66 -38.97 -63.78
C ASN A 66 2.00 -40.44 -63.48
N ILE A 67 1.14 -41.36 -63.92
CA ILE A 67 1.29 -42.81 -63.71
C ILE A 67 2.75 -43.25 -64.00
N GLY A 68 3.55 -43.47 -62.94
CA GLY A 68 4.92 -43.99 -63.03
C GLY A 68 6.07 -43.01 -62.70
N ALA A 69 5.83 -41.72 -62.44
CA ALA A 69 6.89 -40.79 -62.02
C ALA A 69 6.42 -39.81 -60.94
N THR A 70 7.10 -39.79 -59.79
CA THR A 70 7.05 -38.68 -58.85
C THR A 70 7.86 -37.53 -59.44
N SER A 71 7.20 -36.47 -59.92
CA SER A 71 7.91 -35.24 -60.30
C SER A 71 8.57 -34.62 -59.06
N PRO A 72 9.71 -33.91 -59.22
CA PRO A 72 10.26 -33.07 -58.17
C PRO A 72 9.18 -32.10 -57.65
N THR A 73 9.05 -31.96 -56.34
CA THR A 73 8.25 -30.91 -55.70
C THR A 73 8.91 -29.57 -55.99
N GLU A 74 8.37 -28.80 -56.93
CA GLU A 74 8.88 -27.46 -57.23
C GLU A 74 8.28 -26.45 -56.24
N PRO A 75 9.01 -25.38 -55.88
CA PRO A 75 8.44 -24.28 -55.10
C PRO A 75 7.19 -23.73 -55.79
N PHE A 76 6.14 -23.44 -55.01
CA PHE A 76 4.88 -22.90 -55.53
C PHE A 76 4.57 -21.53 -54.90
N PRO A 77 5.14 -20.43 -55.46
CA PRO A 77 5.11 -19.12 -54.82
C PRO A 77 3.70 -18.57 -54.58
N SER A 78 2.77 -18.77 -55.50
CA SER A 78 1.39 -18.26 -55.35
C SER A 78 0.66 -18.85 -54.14
N LEU A 79 0.90 -20.12 -53.84
CA LEU A 79 0.31 -20.79 -52.67
C LEU A 79 1.02 -20.38 -51.38
N ALA A 80 2.34 -20.17 -51.43
CA ALA A 80 3.08 -19.60 -50.30
C ALA A 80 2.60 -18.18 -49.98
N GLU A 81 2.34 -17.35 -51.00
CA GLU A 81 1.77 -16.01 -50.86
C GLU A 81 0.34 -16.05 -50.30
N GLU A 82 -0.50 -17.00 -50.74
CA GLU A 82 -1.84 -17.18 -50.19
C GLU A 82 -1.79 -17.53 -48.70
N TYR A 83 -0.94 -18.47 -48.30
CA TYR A 83 -0.76 -18.82 -46.89
C TYR A 83 -0.21 -17.66 -46.08
N ALA A 84 0.79 -16.93 -46.59
CA ALA A 84 1.31 -15.73 -45.95
C ALA A 84 0.23 -14.63 -45.78
N GLY A 85 -0.69 -14.50 -46.74
CA GLY A 85 -1.86 -13.64 -46.65
C GLY A 85 -2.82 -14.05 -45.53
N MET A 86 -3.03 -15.36 -45.34
CA MET A 86 -3.83 -15.89 -44.22
C MET A 86 -3.17 -15.59 -42.87
N VAL A 87 -1.86 -15.81 -42.76
CA VAL A 87 -1.09 -15.49 -41.53
C VAL A 87 -1.21 -14.00 -41.21
N SER A 88 -1.02 -13.14 -42.21
CA SER A 88 -1.13 -11.68 -42.03
C SER A 88 -2.53 -11.25 -41.59
N GLY A 89 -3.58 -11.89 -42.13
CA GLY A 89 -4.97 -11.64 -41.71
C GLY A 89 -5.24 -12.03 -40.27
N TRP A 90 -4.70 -13.17 -39.80
CA TRP A 90 -4.80 -13.57 -38.40
C TRP A 90 -3.96 -12.72 -37.47
N ARG A 91 -2.74 -12.35 -37.88
CA ARG A 91 -1.87 -11.43 -37.13
C ARG A 91 -2.58 -10.11 -36.88
N SER A 92 -3.19 -9.53 -37.91
CA SER A 92 -3.96 -8.29 -37.81
C SER A 92 -5.14 -8.38 -36.83
N LYS A 93 -5.88 -9.49 -36.81
CA LYS A 93 -6.97 -9.73 -35.85
C LYS A 93 -6.45 -9.81 -34.41
N LEU A 94 -5.36 -10.55 -34.20
CA LEU A 94 -4.74 -10.69 -32.88
C LEU A 94 -4.18 -9.36 -32.39
N ASP A 95 -3.48 -8.60 -33.24
CA ASP A 95 -3.00 -7.25 -32.93
C ASP A 95 -4.13 -6.31 -32.54
N GLN A 96 -5.26 -6.34 -33.25
CA GLN A 96 -6.40 -5.50 -32.91
C GLN A 96 -6.93 -5.81 -31.49
N THR A 97 -6.89 -7.08 -31.08
CA THR A 97 -7.36 -7.50 -29.76
C THR A 97 -6.36 -7.16 -28.65
N VAL A 98 -5.05 -7.26 -28.95
CA VAL A 98 -3.96 -7.00 -27.99
C VAL A 98 -3.56 -5.51 -27.96
N SER A 99 -4.02 -4.72 -28.92
CA SER A 99 -3.73 -3.28 -29.00
C SER A 99 -3.97 -2.56 -27.68
N GLY A 100 -2.95 -1.87 -27.17
CA GLY A 100 -2.97 -1.18 -25.89
C GLY A 100 -2.49 -2.03 -24.71
N TRP A 101 -2.43 -3.35 -24.87
CA TRP A 101 -1.83 -4.26 -23.89
C TRP A 101 -0.34 -4.52 -24.13
N ASP A 102 0.23 -4.01 -25.21
CA ASP A 102 1.65 -4.06 -25.58
C ASP A 102 2.50 -2.98 -24.87
N GLY A 103 1.83 -1.97 -24.31
CA GLY A 103 2.45 -0.85 -23.61
C GLY A 103 2.33 -0.90 -22.08
N VAL A 104 2.10 -2.06 -21.46
CA VAL A 104 1.97 -2.17 -20.00
C VAL A 104 3.31 -1.83 -19.34
N PRO A 105 3.40 -0.81 -18.46
CA PRO A 105 4.66 -0.43 -17.84
C PRO A 105 5.29 -1.56 -17.03
N LYS A 106 6.62 -1.51 -16.84
CA LYS A 106 7.30 -2.41 -15.90
C LYS A 106 6.91 -2.02 -14.47
N PRO A 107 6.64 -2.96 -13.55
CA PRO A 107 6.31 -2.64 -12.16
C PRO A 107 7.35 -1.75 -11.47
N THR A 108 8.62 -1.88 -11.85
CA THR A 108 9.76 -1.16 -11.27
C THR A 108 9.72 0.35 -11.49
N VAL A 109 8.89 0.86 -12.40
CA VAL A 109 8.75 2.31 -12.62
C VAL A 109 8.23 3.05 -11.38
N LEU A 110 7.58 2.33 -10.46
CA LEU A 110 7.02 2.85 -9.21
C LEU A 110 7.90 2.57 -7.97
N ASP A 111 9.08 1.95 -8.13
CA ASP A 111 9.91 1.53 -6.98
C ASP A 111 10.40 2.72 -6.15
N ASP A 112 10.78 3.83 -6.80
CA ASP A 112 11.21 5.04 -6.10
C ASP A 112 10.05 5.63 -5.29
N ALA A 113 8.88 5.83 -5.91
CA ALA A 113 7.69 6.33 -5.23
C ALA A 113 7.29 5.43 -4.04
N ARG A 114 7.30 4.11 -4.22
CA ARG A 114 7.04 3.14 -3.15
C ARG A 114 8.05 3.29 -2.01
N THR A 115 9.34 3.42 -2.34
CA THR A 115 10.42 3.58 -1.36
C THR A 115 10.23 4.85 -0.53
N GLN A 116 9.88 5.96 -1.16
CA GLN A 116 9.59 7.22 -0.46
C GLN A 116 8.41 7.06 0.51
N CYS A 117 7.28 6.47 0.10
CA CYS A 117 6.17 6.19 1.02
C CYS A 117 6.60 5.28 2.18
N LEU A 118 7.44 4.27 1.93
CA LEU A 118 7.94 3.38 2.97
C LEU A 118 8.84 4.12 3.98
N LEU A 119 9.71 5.01 3.50
CA LEU A 119 10.52 5.87 4.36
C LEU A 119 9.62 6.80 5.20
N GLY A 120 8.55 7.35 4.62
CA GLY A 120 7.57 8.16 5.35
C GLY A 120 6.90 7.38 6.49
N VAL A 121 6.46 6.14 6.22
CA VAL A 121 5.94 5.23 7.26
C VAL A 121 6.99 4.97 8.34
N GLN A 122 8.25 4.71 7.97
CA GLN A 122 9.33 4.49 8.94
C GLN A 122 9.61 5.71 9.84
N LYS A 123 9.40 6.92 9.33
CA LYS A 123 9.52 8.14 10.15
C LYS A 123 8.44 8.24 11.22
N LEU A 124 7.23 7.81 10.89
CA LEU A 124 6.04 7.94 11.73
C LEU A 124 5.80 6.73 12.63
N ALA A 125 6.30 5.55 12.27
CA ALA A 125 6.06 4.31 12.97
C ALA A 125 6.61 4.36 14.42
N GLY A 126 5.71 4.56 15.37
CA GLY A 126 5.95 4.40 16.80
C GLY A 126 5.97 2.93 17.18
N GLY A 127 6.88 2.53 18.07
CA GLY A 127 6.88 1.20 18.67
C GLY A 127 6.40 1.29 20.11
N THR A 128 5.22 0.72 20.42
CA THR A 128 4.82 0.43 21.80
C THR A 128 4.88 -1.08 22.02
N GLY A 129 6.09 -1.58 22.23
CA GLY A 129 6.24 -2.87 22.88
C GLY A 129 5.94 -2.71 24.37
N ASN A 130 4.81 -3.25 24.85
CA ASN A 130 4.65 -3.62 26.26
C ASN A 130 5.80 -4.58 26.61
N GLY A 131 6.93 -4.04 27.06
CA GLY A 131 8.18 -4.80 27.21
C GLY A 131 9.48 -4.04 26.89
N GLY A 132 9.43 -2.75 26.52
CA GLY A 132 10.65 -1.95 26.35
C GLY A 132 11.35 -2.07 25.00
N ALA A 133 10.59 -2.28 23.91
CA ALA A 133 11.13 -2.31 22.55
C ALA A 133 11.23 -0.89 21.94
N GLN A 134 12.36 -0.64 21.25
CA GLN A 134 12.78 0.63 20.64
C GLN A 134 11.82 1.13 19.55
N PHE A 135 11.67 2.44 19.49
CA PHE A 135 11.08 3.14 18.34
C PHE A 135 11.90 2.83 17.07
N GLY A 136 11.22 2.62 15.94
CA GLY A 136 11.90 2.41 14.64
C GLY A 136 12.66 3.65 14.16
N ASN A 137 12.24 4.84 14.62
CA ASN A 137 12.88 6.12 14.38
C ASN A 137 13.51 6.63 15.70
N PRO A 138 14.83 6.93 15.73
CA PRO A 138 15.50 7.42 16.95
C PRO A 138 14.93 8.75 17.46
N ASP A 139 14.37 9.59 16.59
CA ASP A 139 13.74 10.85 17.01
C ASP A 139 12.50 10.60 17.89
N LEU A 140 11.83 9.46 17.72
CA LEU A 140 10.65 9.11 18.52
C LEU A 140 11.01 8.53 19.90
N GLU A 141 12.29 8.21 20.16
CA GLU A 141 12.75 7.85 21.53
C GLU A 141 12.51 9.00 22.54
N ALA A 142 12.41 10.24 22.05
CA ALA A 142 12.01 11.40 22.84
C ALA A 142 10.63 11.21 23.50
N ILE A 143 9.69 10.47 22.90
CA ILE A 143 8.39 10.15 23.53
C ILE A 143 8.60 9.25 24.75
N GLY A 144 9.51 8.29 24.66
CA GLY A 144 9.92 7.45 25.79
C GLY A 144 10.55 8.26 26.93
N TYR A 145 11.34 9.28 26.59
CA TYR A 145 11.86 10.24 27.57
C TYR A 145 10.74 11.01 28.27
N ILE A 146 9.79 11.57 27.52
CA ILE A 146 8.62 12.29 28.09
C ILE A 146 7.87 11.38 29.06
N ARG A 147 7.60 10.13 28.66
CA ARG A 147 6.89 9.12 29.47
C ARG A 147 7.64 8.75 30.76
N LYS A 148 8.98 8.79 30.75
CA LYS A 148 9.80 8.45 31.91
C LYS A 148 9.79 9.55 32.97
N PHE A 149 9.73 10.81 32.54
CA PHE A 149 9.98 11.96 33.40
C PHE A 149 8.73 12.75 33.77
N ILE A 150 7.63 12.55 33.05
CA ILE A 150 6.31 13.02 33.48
C ILE A 150 5.59 11.81 34.12
N PRO A 151 5.16 11.91 35.39
CA PRO A 151 4.46 10.81 36.07
C PRO A 151 3.13 10.48 35.37
N SER A 152 2.69 9.23 35.49
CA SER A 152 1.44 8.78 34.85
C SER A 152 0.24 9.60 35.35
N PRO A 153 -0.86 9.71 34.56
CA PRO A 153 -2.05 10.48 34.93
C PRO A 153 -2.57 10.20 36.35
N ASP A 154 -2.44 8.96 36.80
CA ASP A 154 -2.85 8.49 38.14
C ASP A 154 -2.04 9.06 39.30
N GLN A 155 -0.85 9.60 39.03
CA GLN A 155 0.14 10.03 40.03
C GLN A 155 0.35 11.55 40.06
N ALA A 156 -0.28 12.29 39.15
CA ALA A 156 0.27 13.57 38.70
C ALA A 156 -0.70 14.78 38.77
N GLY A 157 -1.87 14.62 39.38
CA GLY A 157 -2.88 15.69 39.46
C GLY A 157 -3.54 16.00 38.11
N GLN A 158 -4.62 16.79 38.14
CA GLN A 158 -5.46 17.05 36.95
C GLN A 158 -4.69 17.74 35.81
N THR A 159 -3.70 18.58 36.12
CA THR A 159 -2.90 19.30 35.13
C THR A 159 -2.04 18.38 34.27
N ILE A 160 -1.36 17.40 34.88
CA ILE A 160 -0.53 16.44 34.14
C ILE A 160 -1.40 15.43 33.40
N SER A 161 -2.54 15.03 33.98
CA SER A 161 -3.52 14.21 33.25
C SER A 161 -4.02 14.93 32.00
N ALA A 162 -4.33 16.24 32.09
CA ALA A 162 -4.75 17.02 30.94
C ALA A 162 -3.63 17.21 29.90
N PHE A 163 -2.37 17.32 30.34
CA PHE A 163 -1.21 17.30 29.45
C PHE A 163 -1.14 15.97 28.70
N TYR A 164 -1.20 14.82 29.40
CA TYR A 164 -1.16 13.50 28.77
C TYR A 164 -2.22 13.30 27.69
N THR A 165 -3.46 13.70 27.99
CA THR A 165 -4.60 13.55 27.07
C THR A 165 -4.52 14.45 25.84
N ASN A 166 -4.01 15.68 25.99
CA ASN A 166 -4.08 16.69 24.93
C ASN A 166 -2.76 16.90 24.16
N TYR A 167 -1.61 16.60 24.77
CA TYR A 167 -0.29 16.94 24.24
C TYR A 167 0.81 15.90 24.52
N GLY A 168 0.58 15.01 25.49
CA GLY A 168 1.59 14.11 26.00
C GLY A 168 1.78 12.84 25.16
N PRO A 169 2.52 11.86 25.69
CA PRO A 169 2.94 10.67 24.95
C PRO A 169 1.80 9.92 24.25
N GLU A 170 0.67 9.72 24.93
CA GLU A 170 -0.47 8.99 24.38
C GLU A 170 -1.11 9.72 23.19
N ARG A 171 -1.18 11.05 23.26
CA ARG A 171 -1.69 11.86 22.17
C ARG A 171 -0.73 11.88 20.98
N LEU A 172 0.57 12.04 21.24
CA LEU A 172 1.59 12.00 20.19
C LEU A 172 1.60 10.65 19.47
N GLU A 173 1.49 9.54 20.21
CA GLU A 173 1.39 8.20 19.64
C GLU A 173 0.12 8.03 18.79
N THR A 174 -1.04 8.48 19.29
CA THR A 174 -2.31 8.43 18.54
C THR A 174 -2.23 9.20 17.22
N VAL A 175 -1.62 10.38 17.24
CA VAL A 175 -1.47 11.23 16.05
C VAL A 175 -0.43 10.64 15.09
N LEU A 176 0.67 10.09 15.61
CA LEU A 176 1.65 9.35 14.80
C LEU A 176 1.01 8.16 14.09
N ASP A 177 0.20 7.38 14.80
CA ASP A 177 -0.48 6.21 14.23
C ASP A 177 -1.46 6.62 13.12
N GLY A 178 -2.28 7.66 13.35
CA GLY A 178 -3.20 8.18 12.33
C GLY A 178 -2.49 8.63 11.05
N HIS A 179 -1.40 9.38 11.19
CA HIS A 179 -0.56 9.78 10.05
C HIS A 179 0.14 8.60 9.38
N CYS A 180 0.65 7.65 10.18
CA CYS A 180 1.31 6.45 9.69
C CYS A 180 0.35 5.60 8.84
N GLU A 181 -0.90 5.43 9.28
CA GLU A 181 -1.95 4.77 8.52
C GLU A 181 -2.24 5.46 7.18
N ALA A 182 -2.34 6.79 7.17
CA ALA A 182 -2.60 7.56 5.96
C ALA A 182 -1.44 7.46 4.95
N VAL A 183 -0.18 7.56 5.40
CA VAL A 183 1.00 7.37 4.55
C VAL A 183 1.08 5.91 4.05
N ALA A 184 0.73 4.94 4.90
CA ALA A 184 0.70 3.54 4.50
C ALA A 184 -0.34 3.28 3.41
N ALA A 185 -1.51 3.92 3.43
CA ALA A 185 -2.50 3.82 2.36
C ALA A 185 -1.95 4.29 1.00
N LEU A 186 -1.18 5.38 0.97
CA LEU A 186 -0.49 5.85 -0.24
C LEU A 186 0.50 4.79 -0.76
N GLY A 187 1.28 4.17 0.12
CA GLY A 187 2.22 3.11 -0.23
C GLY A 187 1.56 1.81 -0.70
N VAL A 188 0.43 1.44 -0.09
CA VAL A 188 -0.40 0.30 -0.49
C VAL A 188 -0.96 0.51 -1.90
N ALA A 189 -1.45 1.71 -2.21
CA ALA A 189 -1.95 2.01 -3.56
C ALA A 189 -0.86 1.85 -4.62
N ILE A 190 0.34 2.40 -4.38
CA ILE A 190 1.50 2.23 -5.27
C ILE A 190 1.82 0.74 -5.46
N THR A 191 1.89 -0.01 -4.35
CA THR A 191 2.21 -1.45 -4.39
C THR A 191 1.12 -2.24 -5.12
N GLY A 192 -0.15 -1.88 -4.96
CA GLY A 192 -1.27 -2.45 -5.68
C GLY A 192 -1.17 -2.19 -7.19
N THR A 193 -0.80 -0.98 -7.60
CA THR A 193 -0.56 -0.64 -9.01
C THR A 193 0.65 -1.38 -9.58
N GLN A 194 1.73 -1.55 -8.82
CA GLN A 194 2.86 -2.40 -9.23
C GLN A 194 2.41 -3.83 -9.50
N LYS A 195 1.59 -4.39 -8.62
CA LYS A 195 1.07 -5.75 -8.78
C LYS A 195 0.10 -5.87 -9.95
N LEU A 196 -0.70 -4.84 -10.21
CA LEU A 196 -1.53 -4.75 -11.40
C LEU A 196 -0.66 -4.83 -12.66
N PHE A 197 0.44 -4.07 -12.75
CA PHE A 197 1.33 -4.12 -13.91
C PHE A 197 1.98 -5.48 -14.11
N GLU A 198 2.44 -6.09 -13.02
CA GLU A 198 3.06 -7.42 -13.06
C GLU A 198 2.07 -8.47 -13.57
N THR A 199 0.89 -8.54 -12.96
CA THR A 199 -0.13 -9.54 -13.29
C THR A 199 -0.76 -9.31 -14.65
N CYS A 200 -0.97 -8.06 -15.08
CA CYS A 200 -1.43 -7.77 -16.45
C CYS A 200 -0.43 -8.27 -17.49
N ARG A 201 0.88 -8.05 -17.27
CA ARG A 201 1.92 -8.53 -18.19
C ARG A 201 1.93 -10.06 -18.27
N GLU A 202 1.86 -10.73 -17.13
CA GLU A 202 1.77 -12.19 -17.06
C GLU A 202 0.51 -12.72 -17.76
N ASP A 203 -0.67 -12.16 -17.45
CA ASP A 203 -1.94 -12.61 -17.99
C ASP A 203 -2.03 -12.38 -19.51
N VAL A 204 -1.54 -11.24 -20.03
CA VAL A 204 -1.48 -10.98 -21.49
C VAL A 204 -0.61 -12.03 -22.19
N ALA A 205 0.60 -12.27 -21.69
CA ALA A 205 1.50 -13.27 -22.27
C ALA A 205 0.87 -14.67 -22.23
N ASN A 206 0.24 -15.02 -21.11
CA ASN A 206 -0.44 -16.30 -20.93
C ASN A 206 -1.66 -16.45 -21.85
N LEU A 207 -2.45 -15.40 -22.06
CA LEU A 207 -3.57 -15.42 -23.00
C LEU A 207 -3.11 -15.68 -24.43
N VAL A 208 -2.04 -15.00 -24.88
CA VAL A 208 -1.50 -15.19 -26.24
C VAL A 208 -0.85 -16.57 -26.39
N GLY A 209 -0.07 -17.00 -25.40
CA GLY A 209 0.54 -18.33 -25.42
C GLY A 209 -0.49 -19.45 -25.40
N ASN A 210 -1.55 -19.32 -24.61
CA ASN A 210 -2.63 -20.32 -24.55
C ASN A 210 -3.52 -20.31 -25.80
N VAL A 211 -3.77 -19.15 -26.42
CA VAL A 211 -4.55 -19.11 -27.67
C VAL A 211 -3.79 -19.78 -28.81
N LYS A 212 -2.45 -19.66 -28.86
CA LYS A 212 -1.60 -20.40 -29.81
C LYS A 212 -1.82 -21.91 -29.70
N GLU A 213 -1.74 -22.44 -28.48
CA GLU A 213 -1.97 -23.87 -28.24
C GLU A 213 -3.43 -24.27 -28.55
N ALA A 214 -4.40 -23.38 -28.31
CA ALA A 214 -5.79 -23.62 -28.67
C ALA A 214 -6.00 -23.68 -30.20
N PHE A 215 -5.38 -22.78 -30.97
CA PHE A 215 -5.41 -22.85 -32.43
C PHE A 215 -4.85 -24.17 -32.95
N LYS A 216 -3.72 -24.63 -32.38
CA LYS A 216 -3.12 -25.92 -32.75
C LYS A 216 -4.09 -27.09 -32.54
N GLN A 217 -4.89 -27.08 -31.49
CA GLN A 217 -5.89 -28.12 -31.24
C GLN A 217 -7.10 -28.08 -32.18
N THR A 218 -7.35 -26.96 -32.86
CA THR A 218 -8.45 -26.84 -33.84
C THR A 218 -8.13 -27.41 -35.23
N ARG A 219 -6.88 -27.84 -35.46
CA ARG A 219 -6.44 -28.52 -36.69
C ARG A 219 -7.29 -29.79 -36.93
N LYS A 220 -7.58 -30.11 -38.20
CA LYS A 220 -8.28 -31.35 -38.62
C LYS A 220 -7.53 -32.58 -38.06
N ASP A 221 -8.26 -33.59 -37.58
CA ASP A 221 -7.73 -34.86 -37.06
C ASP A 221 -6.81 -34.79 -35.83
N TYR A 222 -6.79 -33.66 -35.10
CA TYR A 222 -6.10 -33.57 -33.82
C TYR A 222 -6.81 -34.44 -32.76
N SER A 223 -6.23 -35.59 -32.41
CA SER A 223 -6.87 -36.65 -31.61
C SER A 223 -6.85 -36.42 -30.09
N ASN A 224 -6.18 -35.36 -29.60
CA ASN A 224 -6.04 -35.04 -28.18
C ASN A 224 -6.58 -33.64 -27.88
N LEU A 225 -7.90 -33.47 -28.00
CA LEU A 225 -8.60 -32.25 -27.60
C LEU A 225 -8.56 -32.14 -26.07
N GLN A 226 -7.72 -31.24 -25.55
CA GLN A 226 -7.69 -30.92 -24.13
C GLN A 226 -8.27 -29.52 -23.94
N THR A 227 -9.24 -29.35 -23.04
CA THR A 227 -9.74 -28.01 -22.72
C THR A 227 -8.59 -27.16 -22.17
N ILE A 228 -8.03 -26.27 -23.01
CA ILE A 228 -7.05 -25.29 -22.56
C ILE A 228 -7.83 -24.24 -21.77
N GLN A 229 -7.40 -24.02 -20.53
CA GLN A 229 -7.96 -23.00 -19.65
C GLN A 229 -6.89 -21.97 -19.34
N THR A 230 -7.22 -20.70 -19.49
CA THR A 230 -6.42 -19.60 -18.91
C THR A 230 -7.00 -19.23 -17.57
N VAL A 231 -6.14 -19.07 -16.56
CA VAL A 231 -6.51 -18.51 -15.26
C VAL A 231 -6.04 -17.08 -15.24
N LEU A 232 -6.95 -16.12 -15.11
CA LEU A 232 -6.61 -14.72 -14.93
C LEU A 232 -6.33 -14.44 -13.44
N THR A 233 -5.23 -13.74 -13.19
CA THR A 233 -4.66 -13.47 -11.87
C THR A 233 -4.65 -11.98 -11.50
N VAL A 234 -5.06 -11.08 -12.40
CA VAL A 234 -5.08 -9.61 -12.22
C VAL A 234 -5.77 -9.06 -10.96
N VAL A 235 -6.59 -9.84 -10.25
CA VAL A 235 -7.16 -9.43 -8.95
C VAL A 235 -6.27 -9.91 -7.82
N GLN A 236 -5.24 -9.13 -7.49
CA GLN A 236 -4.28 -9.46 -6.43
C GLN A 236 -4.10 -8.39 -5.35
N ALA A 237 -4.63 -7.16 -5.50
CA ALA A 237 -4.61 -6.26 -4.35
C ALA A 237 -5.66 -6.70 -3.35
N THR A 238 -5.18 -7.39 -2.33
CA THR A 238 -5.96 -7.81 -1.18
C THR A 238 -5.47 -7.05 0.05
N ALA A 239 -6.09 -7.27 1.20
CA ALA A 239 -5.52 -6.84 2.49
C ALA A 239 -4.06 -7.29 2.69
N GLY A 240 -3.60 -8.34 1.98
CA GLY A 240 -2.20 -8.79 1.98
C GLY A 240 -1.20 -7.84 1.31
N VAL A 241 -1.65 -6.85 0.52
CA VAL A 241 -0.77 -5.85 -0.11
C VAL A 241 -0.03 -5.01 0.92
N LEU A 242 -0.63 -4.77 2.09
CA LEU A 242 0.07 -4.10 3.19
C LEU A 242 1.35 -4.86 3.59
N GLY A 243 1.27 -6.20 3.67
CA GLY A 243 2.43 -7.03 3.97
C GLY A 243 3.49 -6.98 2.87
N VAL A 244 3.09 -6.93 1.60
CA VAL A 244 4.01 -6.78 0.45
C VAL A 244 4.67 -5.41 0.45
N PHE A 245 3.90 -4.36 0.73
CA PHE A 245 4.40 -2.99 0.80
C PHE A 245 5.49 -2.87 1.86
N ILE A 246 5.20 -3.28 3.09
CA ILE A 246 6.11 -3.19 4.23
C ILE A 246 7.31 -4.13 4.09
N GLY A 247 7.09 -5.36 3.62
CA GLY A 247 8.14 -6.36 3.43
C GLY A 247 8.77 -6.89 4.74
N PRO A 248 9.64 -7.92 4.66
CA PRO A 248 10.17 -8.63 5.83
C PRO A 248 11.30 -7.91 6.59
N GLY A 249 11.68 -6.68 6.21
CA GLY A 249 12.83 -5.96 6.77
C GLY A 249 12.49 -4.70 7.58
N VAL A 250 11.24 -4.26 7.54
CA VAL A 250 10.79 -3.05 8.24
C VAL A 250 10.25 -3.51 9.59
N GLY A 251 10.84 -3.01 10.68
CA GLY A 251 10.70 -3.58 12.02
C GLY A 251 9.26 -3.94 12.39
N THR A 252 9.08 -5.09 13.03
CA THR A 252 7.77 -5.66 13.46
C THR A 252 6.88 -4.69 14.25
N ALA A 253 7.46 -3.65 14.84
CA ALA A 253 6.75 -2.57 15.51
C ALA A 253 5.86 -1.74 14.56
N ALA A 254 6.33 -1.42 13.35
CA ALA A 254 5.55 -0.68 12.34
C ALA A 254 4.33 -1.48 11.87
N ILE A 255 4.45 -2.81 11.78
CA ILE A 255 3.39 -3.72 11.35
C ILE A 255 2.33 -3.90 12.44
N GLY A 256 2.73 -3.89 13.72
CA GLY A 256 1.82 -4.10 14.85
C GLY A 256 0.76 -3.00 14.99
N GLY A 257 1.13 -1.73 14.79
CA GLY A 257 0.19 -0.59 14.80
C GLY A 257 -0.72 -0.56 13.58
N LEU A 258 -0.16 -0.77 12.38
CA LEU A 258 -0.87 -0.68 11.10
C LEU A 258 -1.89 -1.81 10.84
N SER A 259 -1.83 -2.90 11.60
CA SER A 259 -2.68 -4.10 11.41
C SER A 259 -3.79 -4.27 12.44
N ALA A 260 -4.01 -3.30 13.33
CA ALA A 260 -5.13 -3.34 14.26
C ALA A 260 -6.45 -3.38 13.47
N GLY A 261 -7.28 -4.41 13.69
CA GLY A 261 -8.49 -4.70 12.91
C GLY A 261 -9.63 -3.67 13.03
N THR A 262 -9.40 -2.54 13.71
CA THR A 262 -10.34 -1.43 13.89
C THR A 262 -9.77 -0.07 13.42
N SER A 263 -8.63 -0.06 12.74
CA SER A 263 -7.97 1.14 12.20
C SER A 263 -8.68 1.69 10.95
N PHE A 264 -8.43 2.96 10.58
CA PHE A 264 -8.90 3.52 9.32
C PHE A 264 -8.31 2.74 8.14
N LEU A 265 -7.03 2.40 8.23
CA LEU A 265 -6.35 1.59 7.22
C LEU A 265 -7.01 0.22 7.05
N SER A 266 -7.37 -0.48 8.15
CA SER A 266 -8.05 -1.78 8.04
C SER A 266 -9.42 -1.67 7.35
N THR A 267 -10.15 -0.59 7.60
CA THR A 267 -11.45 -0.31 6.94
C THR A 267 -11.24 -0.05 5.45
N ALA A 268 -10.26 0.79 5.10
CA ALA A 268 -9.91 1.11 3.72
C ALA A 268 -9.44 -0.13 2.95
N LEU A 269 -8.56 -0.95 3.55
CA LEU A 269 -8.10 -2.22 2.97
C LEU A 269 -9.26 -3.22 2.73
N GLY A 270 -10.33 -3.14 3.53
CA GLY A 270 -11.54 -3.93 3.35
C GLY A 270 -12.33 -3.61 2.07
N LEU A 271 -12.07 -2.45 1.45
CA LEU A 271 -12.69 -2.04 0.18
C LEU A 271 -11.96 -2.61 -1.05
N LEU A 272 -10.76 -3.14 -0.88
CA LEU A 272 -10.01 -3.77 -1.96
C LEU A 272 -10.75 -5.01 -2.49
N PRO A 273 -10.72 -5.25 -3.82
CA PRO A 273 -11.40 -6.38 -4.41
C PRO A 273 -10.82 -7.69 -3.88
N LYS A 274 -11.71 -8.66 -3.63
CA LYS A 274 -11.29 -9.99 -3.21
C LYS A 274 -10.71 -10.77 -4.38
N PRO A 275 -9.65 -11.56 -4.17
CA PRO A 275 -9.04 -12.33 -5.24
C PRO A 275 -10.06 -13.33 -5.76
N THR A 276 -10.38 -13.21 -7.04
CA THR A 276 -11.27 -14.14 -7.75
C THR A 276 -10.55 -14.62 -9.00
N GLU A 277 -10.18 -15.89 -9.02
CA GLU A 277 -9.69 -16.54 -10.22
C GLU A 277 -10.81 -16.56 -11.26
N ALA A 278 -10.55 -16.04 -12.47
CA ALA A 278 -11.40 -16.32 -13.62
C ALA A 278 -10.74 -17.42 -14.44
N LYS A 279 -11.39 -18.59 -14.51
CA LYS A 279 -10.99 -19.68 -15.39
C LYS A 279 -11.76 -19.54 -16.69
N LEU A 280 -11.02 -19.24 -17.76
CA LEU A 280 -11.57 -18.99 -19.08
C LEU A 280 -11.17 -20.14 -20.00
N PRO A 281 -12.12 -21.02 -20.38
CA PRO A 281 -11.85 -22.09 -21.32
C PRO A 281 -11.80 -21.57 -22.75
N TYR A 282 -10.91 -22.13 -23.56
CA TYR A 282 -11.04 -22.11 -25.02
C TYR A 282 -11.76 -23.39 -25.43
N SER A 283 -13.05 -23.29 -25.73
CA SER A 283 -13.89 -24.46 -26.08
C SER A 283 -14.27 -24.49 -27.56
N GLY A 284 -13.78 -23.53 -28.34
CA GLY A 284 -14.05 -23.39 -29.76
C GLY A 284 -13.62 -24.60 -30.59
N SER A 285 -14.51 -25.04 -31.49
CA SER A 285 -14.25 -26.15 -32.41
C SER A 285 -13.55 -25.71 -33.70
N SER A 286 -13.38 -24.40 -33.89
CA SER A 286 -12.77 -23.76 -35.06
C SER A 286 -11.86 -22.60 -34.64
N PRO A 287 -10.93 -22.15 -35.50
CA PRO A 287 -10.09 -20.98 -35.21
C PRO A 287 -10.90 -19.71 -34.90
N ASN A 288 -12.01 -19.47 -35.58
CA ASN A 288 -12.85 -18.31 -35.28
C ASN A 288 -13.52 -18.40 -33.90
N ASP A 289 -13.91 -19.60 -33.45
CA ASP A 289 -14.47 -19.78 -32.11
C ASP A 289 -13.41 -19.52 -31.03
N VAL A 290 -12.20 -20.07 -31.20
CA VAL A 290 -11.05 -19.83 -30.32
C VAL A 290 -10.71 -18.34 -30.25
N TYR A 291 -10.72 -17.64 -31.38
CA TYR A 291 -10.52 -16.19 -31.43
C TYR A 291 -11.63 -15.41 -30.71
N ASN A 292 -12.88 -15.86 -30.80
CA ASN A 292 -13.97 -15.22 -30.06
C ASN A 292 -13.81 -15.39 -28.55
N ASP A 293 -13.36 -16.56 -28.09
CA ASP A 293 -13.06 -16.79 -26.67
C ASP A 293 -11.83 -15.98 -26.22
N PHE A 294 -10.83 -15.82 -27.08
CA PHE A 294 -9.68 -14.94 -26.86
C PHE A 294 -10.08 -13.49 -26.65
N LYS A 295 -10.95 -12.92 -27.51
CA LYS A 295 -11.49 -11.56 -27.32
C LYS A 295 -12.25 -11.41 -26.01
N LYS A 296 -13.10 -12.39 -25.66
CA LYS A 296 -13.83 -12.37 -24.38
C LYS A 296 -12.85 -12.37 -23.20
N ALA A 297 -11.77 -13.13 -23.31
CA ALA A 297 -10.77 -13.21 -22.25
C ALA A 297 -10.03 -11.87 -22.04
N PHE A 298 -9.70 -11.16 -23.12
CA PHE A 298 -9.18 -9.79 -23.03
C PHE A 298 -10.20 -8.80 -22.44
N SER A 299 -11.48 -8.92 -22.78
CA SER A 299 -12.54 -8.12 -22.16
C SER A 299 -12.66 -8.39 -20.65
N THR A 300 -12.56 -9.65 -20.22
CA THR A 300 -12.56 -10.01 -18.79
C THR A 300 -11.30 -9.51 -18.07
N LEU A 301 -10.15 -9.53 -18.75
CA LEU A 301 -8.90 -8.96 -18.23
C LEU A 301 -9.04 -7.45 -18.02
N GLU A 302 -9.60 -6.73 -18.97
CA GLU A 302 -9.88 -5.28 -18.88
C GLU A 302 -10.80 -4.97 -17.69
N GLU A 303 -11.92 -5.68 -17.56
CA GLU A 303 -12.86 -5.51 -16.44
C GLU A 303 -12.19 -5.76 -15.07
N LYS A 304 -11.34 -6.79 -14.98
CA LYS A 304 -10.61 -7.10 -13.75
C LYS A 304 -9.54 -6.06 -13.42
N ALA A 305 -8.80 -5.60 -14.42
CA ALA A 305 -7.81 -4.54 -14.25
C ALA A 305 -8.51 -3.25 -13.78
N LYS A 306 -9.66 -2.92 -14.37
CA LYS A 306 -10.47 -1.77 -13.97
C LYS A 306 -10.97 -1.90 -12.53
N ALA A 307 -11.54 -3.04 -12.16
CA ALA A 307 -12.03 -3.27 -10.79
C ALA A 307 -10.91 -3.17 -9.74
N GLN A 308 -9.68 -3.56 -10.12
CA GLN A 308 -8.50 -3.42 -9.30
C GLN A 308 -8.13 -1.95 -9.04
N ASP A 309 -8.13 -1.09 -10.05
CA ASP A 309 -7.93 0.35 -9.87
C ASP A 309 -9.09 1.01 -9.11
N ASP A 310 -10.33 0.70 -9.46
CA ASP A 310 -11.53 1.27 -8.80
C ASP A 310 -11.52 0.94 -7.29
N GLY A 311 -11.00 -0.23 -6.89
CA GLY A 311 -10.83 -0.60 -5.49
C GLY A 311 -9.70 0.15 -4.77
N LEU A 312 -8.59 0.42 -5.47
CA LEU A 312 -7.52 1.27 -4.95
C LEU A 312 -8.00 2.71 -4.76
N ASP A 313 -8.77 3.24 -5.72
CA ASP A 313 -9.43 4.54 -5.63
C ASP A 313 -10.36 4.61 -4.40
N ALA A 314 -11.26 3.64 -4.26
CA ALA A 314 -12.17 3.60 -3.11
C ALA A 314 -11.44 3.54 -1.75
N MET A 315 -10.33 2.79 -1.68
CA MET A 315 -9.47 2.74 -0.49
C MET A 315 -8.86 4.11 -0.18
N LEU A 316 -8.32 4.80 -1.19
CA LEU A 316 -7.70 6.12 -1.05
C LEU A 316 -8.73 7.19 -0.68
N GLU A 317 -9.89 7.19 -1.33
CA GLU A 317 -10.99 8.09 -1.02
C GLU A 317 -11.53 7.87 0.41
N ASN A 318 -11.61 6.62 0.86
CA ASN A 318 -12.01 6.30 2.23
C ASN A 318 -11.00 6.84 3.25
N MET A 319 -9.71 6.69 2.98
CA MET A 319 -8.67 7.25 3.83
C MET A 319 -8.68 8.79 3.81
N LEU A 320 -8.86 9.40 2.65
CA LEU A 320 -9.03 10.86 2.53
C LEU A 320 -10.23 11.34 3.34
N ALA A 321 -11.37 10.66 3.24
CA ALA A 321 -12.54 10.96 4.04
C ALA A 321 -12.26 10.84 5.54
N ALA A 322 -11.46 9.87 5.97
CA ALA A 322 -11.05 9.75 7.37
C ALA A 322 -10.17 10.93 7.82
N VAL A 323 -9.20 11.34 6.99
CA VAL A 323 -8.26 12.45 7.25
C VAL A 323 -8.99 13.79 7.37
N VAL A 324 -9.93 14.09 6.47
CA VAL A 324 -10.61 15.40 6.46
C VAL A 324 -11.82 15.49 7.38
N ASN A 325 -12.26 14.37 7.97
CA ASN A 325 -13.44 14.35 8.82
C ASN A 325 -13.14 15.02 10.18
N PRO A 326 -13.88 16.09 10.55
CA PRO A 326 -13.68 16.76 11.84
C PRO A 326 -13.83 15.84 13.06
N VAL A 327 -14.61 14.76 12.95
CA VAL A 327 -14.78 13.76 14.02
C VAL A 327 -13.46 13.04 14.32
N ASN A 328 -12.60 12.87 13.32
CA ASN A 328 -11.31 12.19 13.44
C ASN A 328 -10.16 13.16 13.74
N ARG A 329 -10.44 14.46 13.97
CA ARG A 329 -9.42 15.49 14.18
C ARG A 329 -8.39 15.10 15.24
N LEU A 330 -8.82 14.39 16.29
CA LEU A 330 -7.94 13.95 17.38
C LEU A 330 -6.87 12.93 16.95
N ASN A 331 -7.05 12.27 15.80
CA ASN A 331 -6.12 11.29 15.25
C ASN A 331 -5.07 11.95 14.34
N PHE A 332 -5.22 13.23 14.03
CA PHE A 332 -4.33 13.95 13.10
C PHE A 332 -3.79 15.28 13.67
N HIS A 333 -4.39 15.80 14.73
CA HIS A 333 -3.98 17.08 15.35
C HIS A 333 -3.64 16.94 16.83
N VAL A 334 -2.58 17.64 17.22
CA VAL A 334 -2.16 17.88 18.60
C VAL A 334 -2.77 19.21 19.04
N HIS A 335 -4.07 19.20 19.34
CA HIS A 335 -4.80 20.36 19.83
C HIS A 335 -5.72 19.94 20.99
N PRO A 336 -5.83 20.75 22.06
CA PRO A 336 -6.77 20.51 23.16
C PRO A 336 -8.21 20.67 22.64
N GLY A 337 -9.19 19.99 23.25
CA GLY A 337 -10.59 20.32 23.02
C GLY A 337 -10.90 21.80 23.34
N GLU A 338 -12.10 22.28 22.99
CA GLU A 338 -12.54 23.66 23.27
C GLU A 338 -12.63 23.97 24.78
N ASP A 339 -12.55 22.95 25.64
CA ASP A 339 -12.62 23.09 27.09
C ASP A 339 -11.26 23.47 27.69
N GLU A 340 -11.26 24.52 28.52
CA GLU A 340 -10.12 24.83 29.39
C GLU A 340 -9.78 23.59 30.24
N ALA A 341 -8.55 23.09 30.08
CA ALA A 341 -8.06 22.02 30.94
C ALA A 341 -8.18 22.47 32.40
N ALA A 342 -8.90 21.70 33.24
CA ALA A 342 -8.96 21.95 34.67
C ALA A 342 -7.55 21.91 35.25
N ILE A 343 -7.04 23.08 35.63
CA ILE A 343 -5.72 23.22 36.27
C ILE A 343 -5.88 22.74 37.71
N GLY A 344 -5.25 21.62 38.06
CA GLY A 344 -5.18 21.10 39.42
C GLY A 344 -4.05 21.72 40.23
N ASP A 345 -4.21 21.73 41.56
CA ASP A 345 -3.37 22.48 42.52
C ASP A 345 -1.93 21.96 42.73
N THR A 346 -1.51 20.85 42.10
CA THR A 346 -0.18 20.26 42.38
C THR A 346 0.47 19.68 41.11
N ILE A 347 1.67 20.14 40.80
CA ILE A 347 2.55 19.63 39.73
C ILE A 347 3.85 19.16 40.40
N ASP A 348 4.03 17.86 40.56
CA ASP A 348 5.25 17.26 41.13
C ASP A 348 6.26 16.88 40.02
N VAL A 349 6.64 17.89 39.21
CA VAL A 349 7.64 17.73 38.14
C VAL A 349 8.63 18.89 38.19
N LYS A 350 9.92 18.58 38.06
CA LYS A 350 10.98 19.60 38.05
C LYS A 350 10.85 20.52 36.84
N TYR A 351 10.91 21.83 37.04
CA TYR A 351 10.83 22.82 35.95
C TYR A 351 11.83 22.59 34.82
N GLN A 352 13.07 22.23 35.18
CA GLN A 352 14.15 21.91 34.23
C GLN A 352 13.78 20.74 33.30
N THR A 353 13.03 19.76 33.82
CA THR A 353 12.53 18.64 33.02
C THR A 353 11.50 19.10 32.01
N LEU A 354 10.57 19.96 32.42
CA LEU A 354 9.54 20.52 31.54
C LEU A 354 10.13 21.44 30.47
N GLU A 355 11.11 22.27 30.83
CA GLU A 355 11.87 23.11 29.88
C GLU A 355 12.62 22.23 28.86
N HIS A 356 13.29 21.15 29.29
CA HIS A 356 13.98 20.24 28.38
C HIS A 356 13.01 19.48 27.47
N ILE A 357 11.87 19.04 28.00
CA ILE A 357 10.82 18.42 27.17
C ILE A 357 10.32 19.41 26.11
N GLY A 358 10.03 20.65 26.52
CA GLY A 358 9.51 21.68 25.64
C GLY A 358 10.48 22.13 24.55
N TYR A 359 11.74 22.38 24.90
CA TYR A 359 12.74 22.93 23.97
C TYR A 359 13.54 21.88 23.18
N GLU A 360 13.62 20.63 23.66
CA GLU A 360 14.43 19.58 23.00
C GLU A 360 13.59 18.38 22.56
N SER A 361 12.77 17.81 23.44
CA SER A 361 12.05 16.56 23.14
C SER A 361 10.94 16.78 22.11
N MET A 362 10.05 17.77 22.33
CA MET A 362 8.93 18.04 21.43
C MET A 362 9.40 18.45 20.02
N PRO A 363 10.40 19.34 19.84
CA PRO A 363 10.96 19.63 18.51
C PRO A 363 11.62 18.42 17.84
N THR A 364 12.19 17.49 18.61
CA THR A 364 12.75 16.25 18.06
C THR A 364 11.64 15.34 17.52
N VAL A 365 10.53 15.19 18.25
CA VAL A 365 9.33 14.47 17.77
C VAL A 365 8.72 15.15 16.54
N ALA A 366 8.61 16.48 16.54
CA ALA A 366 8.08 17.25 15.41
C ALA A 366 8.82 16.97 14.10
N ARG A 367 10.15 16.75 14.18
CA ARG A 367 10.99 16.42 13.01
C ARG A 367 10.52 15.15 12.29
N ALA A 368 9.94 14.18 12.99
CA ALA A 368 9.41 12.96 12.38
C ALA A 368 8.27 13.27 11.40
N PHE A 369 7.35 14.16 11.78
CA PHE A 369 6.24 14.58 10.91
C PHE A 369 6.74 15.35 9.69
N LEU A 370 7.66 16.30 9.90
CA LEU A 370 8.23 17.11 8.81
C LEU A 370 8.98 16.22 7.80
N GLN A 371 9.82 15.30 8.28
CA GLN A 371 10.52 14.37 7.40
C GLN A 371 9.56 13.44 6.66
N ALA A 372 8.47 13.01 7.29
CA ALA A 372 7.44 12.22 6.62
C ALA A 372 6.74 13.03 5.51
N ALA A 373 6.47 14.32 5.73
CA ALA A 373 5.91 15.21 4.70
C ALA A 373 6.85 15.29 3.48
N ASP A 374 8.15 15.47 3.71
CA ASP A 374 9.16 15.48 2.63
C ASP A 374 9.14 14.17 1.84
N GLN A 375 8.97 13.02 2.51
CA GLN A 375 8.89 11.73 1.82
C GLN A 375 7.60 11.57 1.02
N VAL A 376 6.46 12.03 1.55
CA VAL A 376 5.18 12.01 0.81
C VAL A 376 5.28 12.89 -0.43
N GLU A 377 5.86 14.09 -0.33
CA GLU A 377 6.06 14.97 -1.49
C GLU A 377 7.02 14.32 -2.52
N ALA A 378 8.13 13.74 -2.07
CA ALA A 378 9.09 13.06 -2.94
C ALA A 378 8.51 11.82 -3.66
N SER A 379 7.47 11.19 -3.10
CA SER A 379 6.77 10.07 -3.72
C SER A 379 5.86 10.47 -4.89
N ASN A 380 5.58 11.77 -5.08
CA ASN A 380 4.72 12.26 -6.14
C ASN A 380 5.41 12.22 -7.51
N GLN A 381 5.25 11.10 -8.23
CA GLN A 381 5.89 10.84 -9.51
C GLN A 381 4.85 10.56 -10.62
N ILE A 382 4.05 11.56 -11.03
CA ILE A 382 2.97 11.38 -12.03
C ILE A 382 3.35 10.55 -13.26
N ASN A 383 4.58 10.74 -13.78
CA ASN A 383 5.04 10.05 -14.98
C ASN A 383 5.16 8.52 -14.80
N ALA A 384 5.38 8.04 -13.57
CA ALA A 384 5.43 6.61 -13.27
C ALA A 384 4.05 5.93 -13.35
N TRP A 385 2.96 6.70 -13.30
CA TRP A 385 1.59 6.20 -13.35
C TRP A 385 1.04 6.09 -14.77
N ILE A 386 1.69 6.76 -15.74
CA ILE A 386 1.24 6.84 -17.13
C ILE A 386 1.27 5.46 -17.76
N ARG A 387 0.13 5.04 -18.29
CA ARG A 387 -0.08 3.79 -19.01
C ARG A 387 -1.10 3.95 -20.11
N THR A 388 -1.26 2.89 -20.91
CA THR A 388 -2.34 2.81 -21.89
C THR A 388 -3.70 2.81 -21.19
N GLY A 389 -4.71 3.46 -21.79
CA GLY A 389 -6.03 3.63 -21.18
C GLY A 389 -6.83 2.35 -20.95
N ILE A 390 -6.38 1.23 -21.54
CA ILE A 390 -7.02 -0.09 -21.40
C ILE A 390 -6.55 -0.83 -20.13
N VAL A 391 -5.41 -0.42 -19.56
CA VAL A 391 -4.85 -1.06 -18.35
C VAL A 391 -5.42 -0.37 -17.13
N GLY A 392 -6.53 -0.91 -16.63
CA GLY A 392 -7.18 -0.40 -15.42
C GLY A 392 -8.14 0.75 -15.70
N ALA A 393 -8.25 1.69 -14.75
CA ALA A 393 -9.16 2.84 -14.84
C ALA A 393 -8.54 4.00 -15.64
N GLY A 394 -8.13 3.75 -16.88
CA GLY A 394 -7.59 4.76 -17.78
C GLY A 394 -6.09 5.05 -17.60
N THR A 395 -5.61 6.11 -18.25
CA THR A 395 -4.17 6.43 -18.38
C THR A 395 -3.41 6.60 -17.08
N TYR A 396 -4.10 6.99 -16.01
CA TYR A 396 -3.48 7.27 -14.71
C TYR A 396 -3.96 6.32 -13.61
N GLY A 397 -4.99 5.50 -13.88
CA GLY A 397 -5.78 4.78 -12.86
C GLY A 397 -6.01 5.60 -11.61
N CYS A 398 -5.61 5.05 -10.45
CA CYS A 398 -5.88 5.65 -9.15
C CYS A 398 -4.97 6.82 -8.71
N TYR A 399 -4.11 7.32 -9.61
CA TYR A 399 -3.19 8.41 -9.29
C TYR A 399 -3.89 9.67 -8.77
N PHE A 400 -5.08 10.02 -9.27
CA PHE A 400 -5.75 11.25 -8.84
C PHE A 400 -6.28 11.15 -7.41
N ALA A 401 -6.88 10.02 -7.01
CA ALA A 401 -7.23 9.78 -5.61
C ALA A 401 -5.98 9.74 -4.72
N TRP A 402 -4.89 9.13 -5.22
CA TRP A 402 -3.60 9.09 -4.52
C TRP A 402 -3.07 10.50 -4.27
N ARG A 403 -3.06 11.33 -5.32
CA ARG A 403 -2.60 12.72 -5.27
C ARG A 403 -3.44 13.55 -4.32
N ASP A 404 -4.76 13.39 -4.37
CA ASP A 404 -5.68 14.17 -3.53
C ASP A 404 -5.47 13.84 -2.04
N LEU A 405 -5.25 12.57 -1.68
CA LEU A 405 -4.83 12.18 -0.33
C LEU A 405 -3.45 12.76 0.03
N ALA A 406 -2.44 12.62 -0.84
CA ALA A 406 -1.09 13.14 -0.60
C ALA A 406 -1.07 14.67 -0.42
N TYR A 407 -1.87 15.39 -1.20
CA TYR A 407 -2.01 16.85 -1.14
C TYR A 407 -2.67 17.34 0.14
N GLN A 408 -3.55 16.55 0.76
CA GLN A 408 -4.08 16.87 2.08
C GLN A 408 -3.12 16.46 3.20
N LEU A 409 -2.44 15.33 3.03
CA LEU A 409 -1.58 14.77 4.08
C LEU A 409 -0.29 15.57 4.27
N THR A 410 0.31 16.09 3.21
CA THR A 410 1.55 16.89 3.27
C THR A 410 1.41 18.14 4.14
N PRO A 411 0.45 19.06 3.91
CA PRO A 411 0.25 20.22 4.78
C PRO A 411 -0.18 19.81 6.19
N LEU A 412 -1.00 18.75 6.33
CA LEU A 412 -1.42 18.26 7.64
C LEU A 412 -0.25 17.76 8.48
N LEU A 413 0.69 17.00 7.91
CA LEU A 413 1.93 16.58 8.58
C LEU A 413 2.76 17.79 9.03
N ASN A 414 2.88 18.81 8.18
CA ASN A 414 3.59 20.05 8.52
C ASN A 414 2.90 20.81 9.67
N ASP A 415 1.57 20.93 9.62
CA ASP A 415 0.77 21.57 10.65
C ASP A 415 0.88 20.82 11.99
N THR A 416 0.77 19.48 11.98
CA THR A 416 0.98 18.65 13.17
C THR A 416 2.38 18.85 13.74
N GLY A 417 3.42 18.87 12.90
CA GLY A 417 4.78 19.17 13.35
C GLY A 417 4.88 20.52 14.04
N ALA A 418 4.25 21.56 13.48
CA ALA A 418 4.19 22.89 14.08
C ALA A 418 3.38 22.93 15.39
N GLU A 419 2.26 22.20 15.47
CA GLU A 419 1.46 22.04 16.68
C GLU A 419 2.28 21.42 17.81
N VAL A 420 3.06 20.38 17.53
CA VAL A 420 3.94 19.73 18.51
C VAL A 420 5.01 20.70 19.03
N VAL A 421 5.62 21.50 18.15
CA VAL A 421 6.59 22.54 18.57
C VAL A 421 5.93 23.57 19.48
N ARG A 422 4.77 24.11 19.09
CA ARG A 422 4.03 25.11 19.89
C ARG A 422 3.57 24.56 21.23
N ALA A 423 3.15 23.29 21.28
CA ALA A 423 2.81 22.61 22.52
C ALA A 423 4.05 22.50 23.44
N GLY A 424 5.22 22.21 22.88
CA GLY A 424 6.49 22.21 23.59
C GLY A 424 6.87 23.59 24.14
N GLU A 425 6.76 24.63 23.32
CA GLU A 425 7.02 26.02 23.73
C GLU A 425 6.09 26.43 24.89
N SER A 426 4.79 26.12 24.78
CA SER A 426 3.80 26.41 25.81
C SER A 426 4.12 25.68 27.12
N LEU A 427 4.60 24.44 27.06
CA LEU A 427 5.02 23.67 28.22
C LEU A 427 6.26 24.29 28.90
N ALA A 428 7.24 24.73 28.11
CA ALA A 428 8.45 25.37 28.63
C ALA A 428 8.14 26.74 29.27
N GLU A 429 7.25 27.52 28.67
CA GLU A 429 6.77 28.79 29.24
C GLU A 429 6.05 28.56 30.57
N ALA A 430 5.14 27.58 30.63
CA ALA A 430 4.46 27.21 31.87
C ALA A 430 5.45 26.80 32.97
N ALA A 431 6.52 26.06 32.62
CA ALA A 431 7.58 25.70 33.55
C ALA A 431 8.34 26.94 34.08
N GLY A 432 8.59 27.92 33.22
CA GLY A 432 9.17 29.21 33.59
C GLY A 432 8.31 29.97 34.60
N TYR A 433 6.99 30.05 34.37
CA TYR A 433 6.06 30.68 35.31
C TYR A 433 6.06 30.01 36.69
N LEU A 434 6.06 28.68 36.73
CA LEU A 434 6.11 27.95 38.00
C LEU A 434 7.43 28.18 38.75
N ARG A 435 8.57 28.16 38.04
CA ARG A 435 9.89 28.46 38.63
C ARG A 435 9.92 29.84 39.26
N ASP A 436 9.40 30.85 38.56
CA ASP A 436 9.43 32.24 39.03
C ASP A 436 8.47 32.45 40.22
N SER A 437 7.32 31.78 40.22
CA SER A 437 6.36 31.76 41.35
C SER A 437 6.96 31.11 42.60
N ASP A 438 7.59 29.94 42.46
CA ASP A 438 8.26 29.24 43.56
C ASP A 438 9.47 30.01 44.10
N GLY A 439 10.23 30.65 43.19
CA GLY A 439 11.30 31.57 43.56
C GLY A 439 10.79 32.71 44.43
N TRP A 440 9.69 33.35 44.03
CA TRP A 440 9.05 34.42 44.80
C TRP A 440 8.57 33.93 46.19
N ALA A 441 7.93 32.76 46.26
CA ALA A 441 7.46 32.19 47.52
C ALA A 441 8.63 31.86 48.46
N LYS A 442 9.72 31.31 47.93
CA LYS A 442 10.95 31.02 48.67
C LYS A 442 11.60 32.28 49.22
N ASP A 443 11.67 33.34 48.43
CA ASP A 443 12.22 34.63 48.88
C ASP A 443 11.37 35.25 49.98
N LYS A 444 10.04 35.17 49.88
CA LYS A 444 9.10 35.63 50.93
C LYS A 444 9.22 34.81 52.22
N LEU A 445 9.31 33.49 52.11
CA LEU A 445 9.54 32.61 53.26
C LEU A 445 10.90 32.89 53.91
N GLY A 446 11.96 33.09 53.11
CA GLY A 446 13.28 33.45 53.60
C GLY A 446 13.31 34.81 54.29
N ALA A 447 12.55 35.79 53.77
CA ALA A 447 12.40 37.10 54.41
C ALA A 447 11.65 36.98 55.75
N ASN A 448 10.52 36.26 55.79
CA ASN A 448 9.78 36.01 57.02
C ASN A 448 10.61 35.25 58.06
N TYR A 449 11.40 34.25 57.63
CA TYR A 449 12.29 33.51 58.51
C TYR A 449 13.35 34.43 59.15
N LYS A 450 13.99 35.30 58.36
CA LYS A 450 14.96 36.28 58.88
C LYS A 450 14.30 37.30 59.81
N GLU A 451 13.07 37.70 59.52
CA GLU A 451 12.28 38.60 60.39
C GLU A 451 11.95 37.92 61.74
N LEU A 452 11.57 36.64 61.71
CA LEU A 452 11.30 35.85 62.92
C LEU A 452 12.57 35.53 63.73
N GLU A 453 13.71 35.35 63.08
CA GLU A 453 15.01 35.12 63.73
C GLU A 453 15.59 36.41 64.33
N GLY A 454 15.39 37.55 63.67
CA GLY A 454 15.80 38.87 64.15
C GLY A 454 14.83 39.50 65.16
N ALA A 455 13.60 39.01 65.23
CA ALA A 455 12.69 39.32 66.31
C ALA A 455 13.14 38.58 67.57
N GLU A 456 13.83 39.26 68.49
CA GLU A 456 13.84 38.88 69.90
C GLU A 456 12.39 38.91 70.41
N LEU A 457 11.63 37.86 70.11
CA LEU A 457 10.34 37.60 70.71
C LEU A 457 10.66 37.28 72.16
N GLY A 458 10.65 38.31 73.01
CA GLY A 458 10.91 38.28 74.44
C GLY A 458 10.02 37.28 75.15
N TRP A 459 10.37 36.00 75.04
CA TRP A 459 9.74 34.90 75.72
C TRP A 459 10.11 35.03 77.18
N GLN A 460 9.25 35.71 77.95
CA GLN A 460 9.27 35.59 79.40
C GLN A 460 8.77 34.19 79.73
N ASP A 461 9.62 33.38 80.37
CA ASP A 461 9.24 32.08 80.91
C ASP A 461 7.90 32.21 81.66
N PRO A 462 6.92 31.32 81.42
CA PRO A 462 5.66 31.38 82.13
C PRO A 462 5.93 31.28 83.63
N TYR A 463 5.53 32.30 84.37
CA TYR A 463 5.58 32.31 85.83
C TYR A 463 4.91 31.04 86.36
N VAL A 464 5.70 30.13 86.93
CA VAL A 464 5.21 28.95 87.62
C VAL A 464 4.96 29.35 89.08
N PRO A 465 3.72 29.60 89.52
CA PRO A 465 3.47 29.85 90.94
C PRO A 465 3.90 28.65 91.77
N PRO A 466 4.51 28.85 92.96
CA PRO A 466 4.93 27.75 93.81
C PRO A 466 3.71 26.88 94.21
N PRO A 467 3.88 25.56 94.30
CA PRO A 467 2.78 24.65 94.58
C PRO A 467 2.15 24.97 95.95
N PRO A 468 0.81 24.92 96.08
CA PRO A 468 0.15 25.16 97.35
C PRO A 468 0.58 24.11 98.39
N PRO A 469 0.65 24.48 99.69
CA PRO A 469 1.12 23.56 100.73
C PRO A 469 0.23 22.31 100.81
N PRO A 470 0.81 21.14 101.17
CA PRO A 470 0.08 19.87 101.18
C PRO A 470 -1.11 19.92 102.12
N ARG A 471 -2.29 19.51 101.65
CA ARG A 471 -3.45 19.29 102.53
C ARG A 471 -3.22 18.00 103.33
N PRO A 472 -3.49 17.99 104.65
CA PRO A 472 -3.33 16.78 105.46
C PRO A 472 -4.30 15.68 104.98
N HIS A 473 -3.77 14.46 104.83
CA HIS A 473 -4.55 13.26 104.51
C HIS A 473 -5.68 13.03 105.52
N GLY A 474 -6.86 12.67 105.02
CA GLY A 474 -8.04 12.41 105.84
C GLY A 474 -7.83 11.24 106.81
N GLY A 475 -8.27 11.43 108.06
CA GLY A 475 -8.65 10.37 108.98
C GLY A 475 -10.18 10.34 109.15
N PRO A 476 -10.79 9.22 109.59
CA PRO A 476 -12.25 9.08 109.69
C PRO A 476 -12.85 9.74 110.95
N GLN A 477 -13.98 10.45 110.73
CA GLN A 477 -15.30 10.51 111.44
C GLN A 477 -15.34 10.69 112.99
N PRO A 478 -16.32 11.43 113.55
CA PRO A 478 -17.50 10.69 114.04
C PRO A 478 -18.88 11.41 114.05
N TYR A 479 -19.89 10.53 114.00
CA TYR A 479 -21.35 10.61 114.28
C TYR A 479 -22.30 11.17 113.23
#